data_AF-A0A258T2J7-F1
#
_entry.id   AF-A0A258T2J7-F1
#
_cell.length_a   1.000
_cell.length_b   1.000
_cell.length_c   1.000
_cell.angle_alpha   90.00
_cell.angle_beta   90.00
_cell.angle_gamma   90.00
#
_symmetry.space_group_name_H-M   'P 1'
#
loop_
_entity.id
_entity.type
_entity.pdbx_description
1 polymer ?
#
loop_
_entity_poly.entity_id
_entity_poly.type
_entity_poly.pdbx_seq_one_letter_code
_entity_poly.pdbx_strand_id
1 'polypeptide(L)'
;MKRAAGWLLRAVRAGANLHAKLFIGVLEGARWVIDVYSPYIMAYLEPPKTLAELQAAVKTPTAGTDVHHIVEQTAAAEAGFPPEMIEGPENLVWISRLKHWEISGWYQRANDEYEGLSPRGFLKDKSWAERQRVGLKALVKHVILKP
;
A
#
# COMPACT_ATOMS: atom_id res chain seq x y z
N MET A 1 -32.75 -6.61 7.68
CA MET A 1 -33.36 -5.31 7.29
C MET A 1 -34.72 -5.08 7.96
N LYS A 2 -35.83 -5.69 7.51
CA LYS A 2 -37.19 -5.43 8.05
C LYS A 2 -37.34 -5.63 9.56
N ARG A 3 -36.76 -6.69 10.12
CA ARG A 3 -36.81 -6.97 11.57
C ARG A 3 -36.05 -5.93 12.41
N ALA A 4 -34.89 -5.47 11.94
CA ALA A 4 -34.10 -4.43 12.61
C ALA A 4 -34.80 -3.06 12.56
N ALA A 5 -35.37 -2.69 11.40
CA ALA A 5 -36.19 -1.48 11.27
C ALA A 5 -37.42 -1.52 12.19
N GLY A 6 -38.10 -2.67 12.27
CA GLY A 6 -39.23 -2.86 13.18
C GLY A 6 -38.84 -2.79 14.66
N TRP A 7 -37.67 -3.30 15.04
CA TRP A 7 -37.14 -3.17 16.41
C TRP A 7 -36.77 -1.72 16.73
N LEU A 8 -36.06 -1.03 15.85
CA LEU A 8 -35.68 0.39 16.02
C LEU A 8 -36.92 1.27 16.22
N LEU A 9 -37.95 1.08 15.40
CA LEU A 9 -39.21 1.81 15.53
C LEU A 9 -39.87 1.58 16.90
N ARG A 10 -39.89 0.34 17.40
CA ARG A 10 -40.42 0.03 18.73
C ARG A 10 -39.57 0.62 19.86
N ALA A 11 -38.24 0.53 19.75
CA ALA A 11 -37.30 1.04 20.75
C ALA A 11 -37.41 2.58 20.88
N VAL A 12 -37.46 3.29 19.76
CA VAL A 12 -37.66 4.75 19.74
C VAL A 12 -39.02 5.12 20.33
N ARG A 13 -40.10 4.43 19.95
CA ARG A 13 -41.44 4.65 20.51
C ARG A 13 -41.52 4.36 22.01
N ALA A 14 -40.73 3.43 22.52
CA ALA A 14 -40.63 3.10 23.95
C ALA A 14 -39.65 4.00 24.73
N GLY A 15 -39.07 5.04 24.10
CA GLY A 15 -38.15 5.97 24.75
C GLY A 15 -36.69 5.48 24.88
N ALA A 16 -36.34 4.31 24.35
CA ALA A 16 -35.00 3.72 24.42
C ALA A 16 -34.02 4.31 23.37
N ASN A 17 -34.01 5.63 23.22
CA ASN A 17 -33.28 6.34 22.17
C ASN A 17 -31.75 6.15 22.22
N LEU A 18 -31.17 5.99 23.41
CA LEU A 18 -29.74 5.72 23.55
C LEU A 18 -29.34 4.39 22.89
N HIS A 19 -30.11 3.32 23.14
CA HIS A 19 -29.87 2.00 22.54
C HIS A 19 -30.04 2.03 21.02
N ALA A 20 -31.04 2.76 20.51
CA ALA A 20 -31.23 2.96 19.07
C ALA A 20 -30.06 3.73 18.44
N LYS A 21 -29.57 4.80 19.08
CA LYS A 21 -28.39 5.57 18.63
C LYS A 21 -27.13 4.72 18.62
N LEU A 22 -26.88 3.95 19.68
CA LEU A 22 -25.74 3.02 19.75
C LEU A 22 -25.79 1.98 18.63
N PHE A 23 -26.95 1.39 18.38
CA PHE A 23 -27.13 0.42 17.29
C PHE A 23 -26.82 1.04 15.92
N ILE A 24 -27.32 2.24 15.65
CA ILE A 24 -27.03 2.96 14.39
C ILE A 24 -25.54 3.30 14.30
N GLY A 25 -24.94 3.81 15.37
CA GLY A 25 -23.51 4.15 15.41
C GLY A 25 -22.60 2.94 15.15
N VAL A 26 -22.96 1.75 15.64
CA VAL A 26 -22.23 0.50 15.31
C VAL A 26 -22.34 0.17 13.82
N LEU A 27 -23.51 0.34 13.19
CA LEU A 27 -23.69 0.09 11.76
C LEU A 27 -22.92 1.11 10.90
N GLU A 28 -22.95 2.38 11.29
CA GLU A 28 -22.20 3.45 10.63
C GLU A 28 -20.69 3.23 10.77
N GLY A 29 -20.21 2.85 11.95
CA GLY A 29 -18.82 2.49 12.19
C GLY A 29 -18.38 1.28 11.37
N ALA A 30 -19.18 0.21 11.35
CA ALA A 30 -18.89 -0.96 10.52
C ALA A 30 -18.84 -0.61 9.04
N ARG A 31 -19.78 0.21 8.55
CA ARG A 31 -19.78 0.69 7.17
C ARG A 31 -18.55 1.53 6.87
N TRP A 32 -18.18 2.45 7.75
CA TRP A 32 -16.96 3.25 7.59
C TRP A 32 -15.71 2.37 7.51
N VAL A 33 -15.58 1.35 8.36
CA VAL A 33 -14.46 0.38 8.27
C VAL A 33 -14.48 -0.33 6.92
N ILE A 34 -15.64 -0.80 6.46
CA ILE A 34 -15.77 -1.48 5.17
C ILE A 34 -15.41 -0.54 4.02
N ASP A 35 -15.94 0.68 4.01
CA ASP A 35 -15.79 1.60 2.88
C ASP A 35 -14.37 2.23 2.86
N VAL A 36 -13.77 2.48 4.03
CA VAL A 36 -12.49 3.18 4.15
C VAL A 36 -11.30 2.22 4.28
N TYR A 37 -11.38 1.19 5.12
CA TYR A 37 -10.23 0.33 5.42
C TYR A 37 -10.16 -0.93 4.57
N SER A 38 -11.31 -1.49 4.16
CA SER A 38 -11.34 -2.71 3.36
C SER A 38 -10.47 -2.63 2.10
N PRO A 39 -10.43 -1.53 1.33
CA PRO A 39 -9.56 -1.45 0.16
C PRO A 39 -8.08 -1.62 0.49
N TYR A 40 -7.59 -1.03 1.59
CA TYR A 40 -6.20 -1.16 2.03
C TYR A 40 -5.88 -2.58 2.49
N ILE A 41 -6.80 -3.20 3.25
CA ILE A 41 -6.64 -4.57 3.74
C ILE A 41 -6.62 -5.55 2.56
N MET A 42 -7.59 -5.44 1.65
CA MET A 42 -7.67 -6.31 0.48
C MET A 42 -6.45 -6.17 -0.42
N ALA A 43 -5.99 -4.94 -0.68
CA ALA A 43 -4.76 -4.70 -1.44
C ALA A 43 -3.52 -5.31 -0.76
N TYR A 44 -3.44 -5.22 0.57
CA TYR A 44 -2.33 -5.81 1.34
C TYR A 44 -2.30 -7.34 1.26
N LEU A 45 -3.47 -7.98 1.24
CA LEU A 45 -3.64 -9.42 1.20
C LEU A 45 -3.54 -10.03 -0.22
N GLU A 46 -3.38 -9.21 -1.26
CA GLU A 46 -3.21 -9.73 -2.61
C GLU A 46 -1.97 -10.65 -2.71
N PRO A 47 -2.09 -11.78 -3.42
CA PRO A 47 -0.95 -12.66 -3.68
C PRO A 47 0.10 -11.95 -4.56
N PRO A 48 1.37 -12.40 -4.54
CA PRO A 48 2.40 -11.79 -5.36
C PRO A 48 2.09 -11.94 -6.85
N LYS A 49 2.35 -10.88 -7.61
CA LYS A 49 2.12 -10.75 -9.05
C LYS A 49 3.44 -10.78 -9.80
N THR A 50 3.39 -11.01 -11.11
CA THR A 50 4.55 -10.82 -11.99
C THR A 50 4.87 -9.33 -12.14
N LEU A 51 6.10 -9.01 -12.54
CA LEU A 51 6.50 -7.62 -12.78
C LEU A 51 5.62 -6.96 -13.86
N ALA A 52 5.32 -7.69 -14.93
CA ALA A 52 4.47 -7.19 -16.02
C ALA A 52 3.04 -6.87 -15.55
N GLU A 53 2.44 -7.71 -14.68
CA GLU A 53 1.13 -7.44 -14.09
C GLU A 53 1.16 -6.17 -13.22
N LEU A 54 2.21 -5.99 -12.42
CA LEU A 54 2.38 -4.82 -11.55
C LEU A 54 2.60 -3.52 -12.35
N GLN A 55 3.38 -3.57 -13.42
CA GLN A 55 3.62 -2.43 -14.33
C GLN A 55 2.37 -2.09 -15.14
N ALA A 56 1.64 -3.09 -15.64
CA ALA A 56 0.39 -2.88 -16.38
C ALA A 56 -0.68 -2.21 -15.52
N ALA A 57 -0.75 -2.56 -14.22
CA ALA A 57 -1.73 -2.03 -13.28
C ALA A 57 -1.56 -0.54 -12.97
N VAL A 58 -0.40 0.08 -13.26
CA VAL A 58 -0.16 1.52 -13.06
C VAL A 58 -1.19 2.38 -13.81
N LYS A 59 -1.73 1.87 -14.92
CA LYS A 59 -2.74 2.57 -15.74
C LYS A 59 -4.17 2.46 -15.20
N THR A 60 -4.40 1.71 -14.12
CA THR A 60 -5.74 1.42 -13.60
C THR A 60 -5.76 1.61 -12.08
N PRO A 61 -5.95 2.85 -11.60
CA PRO A 61 -5.88 3.14 -10.19
C PRO A 61 -7.00 2.45 -9.41
N THR A 62 -6.62 1.72 -8.36
CA THR A 62 -7.54 1.10 -7.40
C THR A 62 -7.41 1.74 -6.03
N ALA A 63 -8.46 1.62 -5.20
CA ALA A 63 -8.40 2.11 -3.82
C ALA A 63 -7.48 1.21 -2.98
N GLY A 64 -6.71 1.79 -2.06
CA GLY A 64 -5.83 1.05 -1.15
C GLY A 64 -4.40 0.82 -1.65
N THR A 65 -4.06 1.35 -2.83
CA THR A 65 -2.80 1.13 -3.54
C THR A 65 -2.15 2.45 -3.96
N ASP A 66 -0.86 2.42 -4.24
CA ASP A 66 -0.06 3.54 -4.75
C ASP A 66 0.82 3.11 -5.93
N VAL A 67 1.21 4.08 -6.76
CA VAL A 67 2.39 3.93 -7.62
C VAL A 67 3.62 3.87 -6.74
N HIS A 68 4.50 2.93 -7.03
CA HIS A 68 5.80 2.79 -6.40
C HIS A 68 6.88 2.73 -7.47
N HIS A 69 7.93 3.53 -7.26
CA HIS A 69 9.13 3.46 -8.08
C HIS A 69 10.05 2.35 -7.58
N ILE A 70 10.38 1.38 -8.43
CA ILE A 70 11.32 0.28 -8.12
C ILE A 70 12.67 0.87 -7.68
N VAL A 71 13.15 1.86 -8.41
CA VAL A 71 14.24 2.75 -8.01
C VAL A 71 13.65 4.03 -7.43
N GLU A 72 13.92 4.30 -6.15
CA GLU A 72 13.33 5.45 -5.42
C GLU A 72 13.55 6.78 -6.15
N GLN A 73 12.45 7.49 -6.43
CA GLN A 73 12.40 8.73 -7.22
C GLN A 73 13.38 9.80 -6.72
N THR A 74 13.30 10.19 -5.45
CA THR A 74 14.16 11.24 -4.88
C THR A 74 15.62 10.84 -4.90
N ALA A 75 15.94 9.61 -4.46
CA ALA A 75 17.32 9.13 -4.42
C ALA A 75 17.93 8.95 -5.82
N ALA A 76 17.12 8.72 -6.85
CA ALA A 76 17.56 8.67 -8.23
C ALA A 76 17.79 10.07 -8.81
N ALA A 77 16.87 11.01 -8.55
CA ALA A 77 16.99 12.39 -8.98
C ALA A 77 18.23 13.07 -8.36
N GLU A 78 18.47 12.87 -7.07
CA GLU A 78 19.67 13.36 -6.37
C GLU A 78 20.97 12.76 -6.93
N ALA A 79 20.91 11.55 -7.47
CA ALA A 79 22.05 10.89 -8.12
C ALA A 79 22.24 11.30 -9.60
N GLY A 80 21.39 12.19 -10.12
CA GLY A 80 21.48 12.71 -11.48
C GLY A 80 20.97 11.78 -12.57
N PHE A 81 20.16 10.77 -12.23
CA PHE A 81 19.50 9.93 -13.24
C PHE A 81 18.42 10.74 -13.98
N PRO A 82 18.25 10.49 -15.28
CA PRO A 82 17.37 11.30 -16.10
C PRO A 82 15.89 11.02 -15.78
N PRO A 83 15.00 12.04 -15.83
CA PRO A 83 13.59 11.90 -15.48
C PRO A 83 12.84 10.82 -16.26
N GLU A 84 13.19 10.59 -17.52
CA GLU A 84 12.58 9.55 -18.36
C GLU A 84 12.85 8.13 -17.85
N MET A 85 13.98 7.89 -17.18
CA MET A 85 14.25 6.61 -16.51
C MET A 85 13.51 6.51 -15.18
N ILE A 86 13.40 7.63 -14.47
CA ILE A 86 12.75 7.68 -13.15
C ILE A 86 11.24 7.46 -13.31
N GLU A 87 10.59 8.20 -14.20
CA GLU A 87 9.14 8.13 -14.44
C GLU A 87 8.76 7.13 -15.54
N GLY A 88 9.74 6.40 -16.08
CA GLY A 88 9.53 5.41 -17.12
C GLY A 88 8.69 4.23 -16.64
N PRO A 89 7.82 3.65 -17.50
CA PRO A 89 6.93 2.55 -17.12
C PRO A 89 7.66 1.31 -16.60
N GLU A 90 8.93 1.13 -16.97
CA GLU A 90 9.81 0.09 -16.48
C GLU A 90 10.18 0.24 -15.00
N ASN A 91 10.15 1.47 -14.47
CA ASN A 91 10.46 1.78 -13.08
C ASN A 91 9.21 1.89 -12.18
N LEU A 92 8.01 1.89 -12.76
CA LEU A 92 6.77 2.09 -12.01
C LEU A 92 6.02 0.78 -11.83
N VAL A 93 5.61 0.50 -10.60
CA VAL A 93 4.72 -0.61 -10.24
C VAL A 93 3.55 -0.13 -9.39
N TRP A 94 2.42 -0.81 -9.50
CA TRP A 94 1.23 -0.52 -8.69
C TRP A 94 1.12 -1.50 -7.53
N ILE A 95 1.17 -1.02 -6.29
CA ILE A 95 1.27 -1.87 -5.09
C ILE A 95 0.35 -1.41 -3.96
N SER A 96 0.08 -2.29 -2.98
CA SER A 96 -0.60 -1.89 -1.74
C SER A 96 0.10 -0.71 -1.06
N ARG A 97 -0.66 0.31 -0.65
CA ARG A 97 -0.13 1.46 0.10
C ARG A 97 0.56 1.02 1.39
N LEU A 98 -0.01 0.03 2.08
CA LEU A 98 0.55 -0.49 3.32
C LEU A 98 1.90 -1.18 3.08
N LYS A 99 2.02 -1.99 2.02
CA LYS A 99 3.32 -2.57 1.63
C LYS A 99 4.31 -1.52 1.12
N HIS A 100 3.84 -0.45 0.47
CA HIS A 100 4.68 0.68 0.11
C HIS A 100 5.35 1.29 1.35
N TRP A 101 4.58 1.55 2.41
CA TRP A 101 5.12 2.05 3.67
C TRP A 101 6.11 1.10 4.33
N GLU A 102 5.85 -0.21 4.28
CA GLU A 102 6.80 -1.21 4.78
C GLU A 102 8.13 -1.19 4.02
N ILE A 103 8.09 -1.10 2.69
CA ILE A 103 9.27 -0.96 1.83
C ILE A 103 10.01 0.33 2.18
N SER A 104 9.32 1.47 2.27
CA SER A 104 9.94 2.74 2.66
C SER A 104 10.61 2.65 4.03
N GLY A 105 9.99 1.96 4.99
CA GLY A 105 10.57 1.70 6.30
C GLY A 105 11.79 0.75 6.24
N TRP A 106 11.76 -0.25 5.36
CA TRP A 106 12.90 -1.14 5.13
C TRP A 106 14.09 -0.38 4.52
N TYR A 107 13.87 0.48 3.52
CA TYR A 107 14.91 1.31 2.91
C TYR A 107 15.61 2.26 3.89
N GLN A 108 14.96 2.60 5.00
CA GLN A 108 15.50 3.48 6.03
C GLN A 108 16.23 2.74 7.16
N ARG A 109 16.04 1.42 7.31
CA ARG A 109 16.61 0.65 8.42
C ARG A 109 17.95 0.04 8.05
N ALA A 110 18.97 0.37 8.84
CA ALA A 110 20.26 -0.29 8.83
C ALA A 110 20.13 -1.81 8.99
N ASN A 111 20.90 -2.59 8.24
CA ASN A 111 20.96 -4.03 8.39
C ASN A 111 22.26 -4.62 7.83
N ASP A 112 22.58 -5.84 8.27
CA ASP A 112 23.85 -6.51 7.95
C ASP A 112 23.99 -6.89 6.46
N GLU A 113 22.87 -7.01 5.74
CA GLU A 113 22.89 -7.29 4.30
C GLU A 113 23.56 -6.16 3.49
N TYR A 114 23.56 -4.95 4.04
CA TYR A 114 24.13 -3.75 3.44
C TYR A 114 25.24 -3.16 4.30
N GLU A 115 26.08 -4.01 4.88
CA GLU A 115 27.27 -3.60 5.64
C GLU A 115 26.94 -2.69 6.84
N GLY A 116 25.78 -2.91 7.47
CA GLY A 116 25.29 -2.09 8.58
C GLY A 116 24.70 -0.75 8.14
N LEU A 117 24.63 -0.46 6.84
CA LEU A 117 23.91 0.69 6.29
C LEU A 117 22.45 0.33 6.03
N SER A 118 21.61 1.36 5.87
CA SER A 118 20.29 1.17 5.28
C SER A 118 20.41 0.90 3.78
N PRO A 119 19.45 0.20 3.14
CA PRO A 119 19.47 0.01 1.70
C PRO A 119 19.62 1.33 0.94
N ARG A 120 18.96 2.40 1.40
CA ARG A 120 19.08 3.74 0.82
C ARG A 120 20.51 4.31 0.97
N GLY A 121 21.12 4.13 2.14
CA GLY A 121 22.50 4.56 2.39
C GLY A 121 23.51 3.83 1.52
N PHE A 122 23.39 2.50 1.43
CA PHE A 122 24.25 1.65 0.61
C PHE A 122 24.15 1.98 -0.89
N LEU A 123 22.97 2.36 -1.38
CA LEU A 123 22.74 2.61 -2.80
C LEU A 123 23.21 3.99 -3.29
N LYS A 124 23.64 4.90 -2.41
CA LYS A 124 23.89 6.31 -2.74
C LYS A 124 24.84 6.52 -3.92
N ASP A 125 25.88 5.70 -4.03
CA ASP A 125 26.93 5.73 -5.06
C ASP A 125 26.75 4.64 -6.15
N LYS A 126 25.64 3.89 -6.11
CA LYS A 126 25.43 2.73 -6.98
C LYS A 126 24.73 3.09 -8.30
N SER A 127 25.00 2.27 -9.30
CA SER A 127 24.42 2.37 -10.64
C SER A 127 22.90 2.14 -10.63
N TRP A 128 22.24 2.54 -11.72
CA TRP A 128 20.81 2.28 -11.93
C TRP A 128 20.47 0.79 -11.80
N ALA A 129 21.25 -0.08 -12.46
CA ALA A 129 21.03 -1.52 -12.44
C ALA A 129 21.07 -2.10 -11.02
N GLU A 130 21.99 -1.61 -10.19
CA GLU A 130 22.12 -2.06 -8.80
C GLU A 130 20.95 -1.58 -7.93
N ARG A 131 20.52 -0.33 -8.13
CA ARG A 131 19.32 0.22 -7.48
C ARG A 131 18.07 -0.57 -7.87
N GLN A 132 17.94 -0.90 -9.16
CA GLN A 132 16.83 -1.67 -9.69
C GLN A 132 16.82 -3.10 -9.13
N ARG A 133 17.98 -3.75 -9.06
CA ARG A 133 18.14 -5.07 -8.43
C ARG A 133 17.66 -5.06 -6.98
N VAL A 134 18.07 -4.06 -6.20
CA VAL A 134 17.64 -3.91 -4.80
C VAL A 134 16.14 -3.60 -4.69
N GLY A 135 15.60 -2.76 -5.57
CA GLY A 135 14.17 -2.46 -5.65
C GLY A 135 13.32 -3.70 -5.93
N LEU A 136 13.69 -4.49 -6.94
CA LEU A 136 13.02 -5.75 -7.26
C LEU A 136 13.12 -6.74 -6.09
N LYS A 137 14.28 -6.81 -5.43
CA LYS A 137 14.46 -7.62 -4.23
C LYS A 137 13.53 -7.18 -3.10
N ALA A 138 13.31 -5.87 -2.90
CA ALA A 138 12.36 -5.37 -1.92
C ALA A 138 10.94 -5.84 -2.23
N LEU A 139 10.51 -5.76 -3.50
CA LEU A 139 9.20 -6.25 -3.91
C LEU A 139 9.01 -7.76 -3.65
N VAL A 140 10.03 -8.58 -3.89
CA VAL A 140 10.00 -10.02 -3.57
C VAL A 140 9.94 -10.23 -2.05
N LYS A 141 10.79 -9.53 -1.29
CA LYS A 141 10.87 -9.62 0.18
C LYS A 141 9.53 -9.32 0.85
N HIS A 142 8.78 -8.35 0.32
CA HIS A 142 7.47 -7.95 0.82
C HIS A 142 6.29 -8.71 0.17
N VAL A 143 6.57 -9.81 -0.54
CA VAL A 143 5.55 -10.69 -1.14
C VAL A 143 4.62 -9.89 -2.08
N ILE A 144 5.21 -9.01 -2.89
CA ILE A 144 4.53 -8.23 -3.93
C ILE A 144 4.83 -8.81 -5.30
N LEU A 145 6.11 -9.10 -5.53
CA LEU A 145 6.63 -9.64 -6.78
C LEU A 145 6.91 -11.14 -6.61
N LYS A 146 6.54 -11.94 -7.62
CA LYS A 146 6.93 -13.35 -7.71
C LYS A 146 8.47 -13.47 -7.80
N PRO A 147 9.10 -14.44 -7.10
CA PRO A 147 10.54 -14.67 -7.16
C PRO A 147 11.07 -14.95 -8.56
#